data_AF-A0A1X7KZH9-F1
#
_entry.id   AF-A0A1X7KZH9-F1
#
_cell.length_a   1.000
_cell.length_b   1.000
_cell.length_c   1.000
_cell.angle_alpha   90.00
_cell.angle_beta   90.00
_cell.angle_gamma   90.00
#
_symmetry.space_group_name_H-M   'P 1'
#
loop_
_entity.id
_entity.type
_entity.pdbx_description
1 polymer ?
#
loop_
_entity_poly.entity_id
_entity_poly.type
_entity_poly.pdbx_seq_one_letter_code
_entity_poly.pdbx_strand_id
1 'polypeptide(L)'
;MTNSTPPTPPIEAHSPTDTSDDYSSIDYRPAAVIRWGLPQFAIGLGLFVGIIVAVNLLSLFLPTWAQSPLLFAAIIIGYGALFLTALRAARSRGSGSLAEDFGLRFRLVDLAIGLGVGIAAKIVGFIVAIPLLRLTGGAPASNVPVQSELLWIILNTVVATALVAPLVEELFFRGLLLRAIRNGILRGRASRPRTAQPSAARARGALLTSVLISSVAFMALHLYQARDLATLVVLGSATLILGLANAALATRTGRLGPGIVAHMVFNGVALVGFFATR
;
A
#
# COMPACT_ATOMS: atom_id res chain seq x y z
N MET A 1 19.89 -48.01 -31.55
CA MET A 1 18.65 -47.26 -31.28
C MET A 1 18.97 -46.17 -30.28
N THR A 2 19.26 -44.96 -30.76
CA THR A 2 19.57 -43.81 -29.90
C THR A 2 18.27 -43.13 -29.51
N ASN A 3 17.89 -43.22 -28.24
CA ASN A 3 16.76 -42.48 -27.67
C ASN A 3 17.09 -40.98 -27.62
N SER A 4 16.81 -40.27 -28.70
CA SER A 4 16.75 -38.81 -28.69
C SER A 4 15.43 -38.38 -28.04
N THR A 5 15.48 -37.97 -26.77
CA THR A 5 14.41 -37.19 -26.15
C THR A 5 14.11 -35.95 -27.02
N PRO A 6 12.84 -35.67 -27.34
CA PRO A 6 12.49 -34.47 -28.09
C PRO A 6 12.94 -33.21 -27.33
N PRO A 7 13.43 -32.17 -28.01
CA PRO A 7 13.71 -30.90 -27.36
C PRO A 7 12.42 -30.35 -26.75
N THR A 8 12.52 -29.91 -25.48
CA THR A 8 11.45 -29.18 -24.80
C THR A 8 11.03 -28.00 -25.68
N PRO A 9 9.74 -27.85 -26.03
CA PRO A 9 9.31 -26.75 -26.87
C PRO A 9 9.71 -25.41 -26.22
N PRO A 10 10.07 -24.39 -27.02
CA PRO A 10 10.29 -23.04 -26.51
C PRO A 10 9.05 -22.61 -25.73
N ILE A 11 9.26 -21.88 -24.64
CA ILE A 11 8.17 -21.17 -23.96
C ILE A 11 7.54 -20.26 -25.02
N GLU A 12 6.35 -20.62 -25.53
CA GLU A 12 5.60 -19.73 -26.41
C GLU A 12 5.48 -18.40 -25.69
N ALA A 13 5.99 -17.34 -26.33
CA ALA A 13 5.77 -15.99 -25.86
C ALA A 13 4.26 -15.77 -25.87
N HIS A 14 3.65 -15.72 -24.67
CA HIS A 14 2.23 -15.43 -24.53
C HIS A 14 1.89 -14.16 -25.33
N SER A 15 0.90 -14.25 -26.20
CA SER A 15 0.38 -13.08 -26.89
C SER A 15 -0.28 -12.15 -25.85
N PRO A 16 0.02 -10.85 -25.86
CA PRO A 16 -0.36 -9.89 -24.79
C PRO A 16 -1.87 -9.60 -24.66
N THR A 17 -2.73 -10.42 -25.27
CA THR A 17 -4.19 -10.33 -25.26
C THR A 17 -4.86 -11.45 -24.45
N ASP A 18 -4.09 -12.33 -23.80
CA ASP A 18 -4.64 -13.36 -22.94
C ASP A 18 -5.14 -12.75 -21.62
N THR A 19 -6.33 -13.18 -21.18
CA THR A 19 -6.90 -12.88 -19.87
C THR A 19 -5.94 -13.19 -18.70
N SER A 20 -4.96 -14.08 -18.90
CA SER A 20 -3.92 -14.37 -17.91
C SER A 20 -2.94 -13.22 -17.67
N ASP A 21 -2.84 -12.24 -18.56
CA ASP A 21 -1.96 -11.09 -18.36
C ASP A 21 -2.63 -9.97 -17.57
N ASP A 22 -3.97 -9.99 -17.48
CA ASP A 22 -4.72 -9.05 -16.66
C ASP A 22 -4.59 -9.40 -15.17
N TYR A 23 -4.02 -8.46 -14.40
CA TYR A 23 -3.90 -8.58 -12.95
C TYR A 23 -5.26 -8.80 -12.25
N SER A 24 -6.35 -8.30 -12.85
CA SER A 24 -7.68 -8.45 -12.28
C SER A 24 -8.26 -9.86 -12.42
N SER A 25 -7.72 -10.66 -13.33
CA SER A 25 -8.15 -12.04 -13.55
C SER A 25 -7.71 -12.96 -12.41
N ILE A 26 -8.53 -13.96 -12.10
CA ILE A 26 -8.13 -15.05 -11.20
C ILE A 26 -7.02 -15.91 -11.84
N ASP A 27 -6.99 -15.97 -13.16
CA ASP A 27 -6.02 -16.73 -13.95
C ASP A 27 -4.73 -15.96 -14.22
N TYR A 28 -4.58 -14.78 -13.61
CA TYR A 28 -3.40 -13.92 -13.71
C TYR A 28 -2.09 -14.70 -13.54
N ARG A 29 -1.14 -14.43 -14.44
CA ARG A 29 0.21 -14.95 -14.43
C ARG A 29 1.22 -13.81 -14.46
N PRO A 30 2.20 -13.83 -13.56
CA PRO A 30 3.20 -12.78 -13.56
C PRO A 30 4.14 -12.93 -14.75
N ALA A 31 4.18 -11.93 -15.63
CA ALA A 31 5.03 -11.89 -16.83
C ALA A 31 6.52 -12.13 -16.53
N ALA A 32 7.21 -12.92 -17.35
CA ALA A 32 8.59 -13.35 -17.10
C ALA A 32 9.60 -12.20 -16.87
N VAL A 33 9.34 -11.03 -17.47
CA VAL A 33 10.12 -9.79 -17.28
C VAL A 33 10.08 -9.27 -15.84
N ILE A 34 8.98 -9.51 -15.11
CA ILE A 34 8.84 -9.11 -13.71
C ILE A 34 9.68 -10.03 -12.82
N ARG A 35 10.71 -9.46 -12.20
CA ARG A 35 11.68 -10.13 -11.32
C ARG A 35 11.81 -9.48 -9.94
N TRP A 36 11.16 -8.34 -9.71
CA TRP A 36 11.05 -7.75 -8.38
C TRP A 36 10.11 -8.58 -7.47
N GLY A 37 10.23 -8.37 -6.15
CA GLY A 37 9.45 -9.08 -5.15
C GLY A 37 9.68 -8.51 -3.74
N LEU A 38 9.56 -9.38 -2.73
CA LEU A 38 9.70 -9.00 -1.32
C LEU A 38 11.02 -8.31 -0.95
N PRO A 39 12.19 -8.62 -1.54
CA PRO A 39 13.43 -7.90 -1.21
C PRO A 39 13.35 -6.40 -1.51
N GLN A 40 12.71 -5.99 -2.61
CA GLN A 40 12.55 -4.58 -2.95
C GLN A 40 11.62 -3.88 -1.94
N PHE A 41 10.54 -4.56 -1.52
CA PHE A 41 9.69 -4.05 -0.46
C PHE A 41 10.46 -3.90 0.86
N ALA A 42 11.24 -4.91 1.27
CA ALA A 42 12.02 -4.87 2.51
C ALA A 42 13.06 -3.73 2.51
N ILE A 43 13.73 -3.48 1.38
CA ILE A 43 14.66 -2.35 1.23
C ILE A 43 13.93 -1.02 1.43
N GLY A 44 12.81 -0.80 0.73
CA GLY A 44 12.05 0.45 0.83
C GLY A 44 11.52 0.67 2.24
N LEU A 45 10.98 -0.39 2.85
CA LEU A 45 10.47 -0.34 4.21
C LEU A 45 11.58 -0.05 5.22
N GLY A 46 12.73 -0.72 5.09
CA GLY A 46 13.89 -0.49 5.95
C GLY A 46 14.41 0.95 5.87
N LEU A 47 14.48 1.52 4.66
CA LEU A 47 14.84 2.93 4.48
C LEU A 47 13.83 3.87 5.15
N PHE A 48 12.53 3.65 4.91
CA PHE A 48 11.47 4.47 5.50
C PHE A 48 11.48 4.44 7.03
N VAL A 49 11.55 3.24 7.62
CA VAL A 49 11.63 3.08 9.08
C VAL A 49 12.92 3.69 9.62
N GLY A 50 14.05 3.49 8.95
CA GLY A 50 15.32 4.09 9.33
C GLY A 50 15.26 5.62 9.35
N ILE A 51 14.63 6.24 8.35
CA ILE A 51 14.41 7.70 8.28
C ILE A 51 13.52 8.16 9.44
N ILE A 52 12.41 7.47 9.70
CA ILE A 52 11.51 7.82 10.81
C ILE A 52 12.26 7.76 12.15
N VAL A 53 12.99 6.67 12.41
CA VAL A 53 13.76 6.51 13.65
C VAL A 53 14.81 7.61 13.78
N ALA A 54 15.61 7.84 12.73
CA ALA A 54 16.67 8.86 12.75
C ALA A 54 16.11 10.27 13.02
N VAL A 55 14.99 10.62 12.38
CA VAL A 55 14.32 11.92 12.55
C VAL A 55 13.75 12.08 13.94
N ASN A 56 13.09 11.04 14.48
CA ASN A 56 12.53 11.11 15.82
C ASN A 56 13.65 11.25 16.86
N LEU A 57 14.77 10.53 16.71
CA LEU A 57 15.93 10.69 17.59
C LEU A 57 16.54 12.09 17.49
N LEU A 58 16.70 12.61 16.28
CA LEU A 58 17.23 13.97 16.06
C LEU A 58 16.31 15.03 16.69
N SER A 59 14.99 14.84 16.62
CA SER A 59 14.01 15.80 17.16
C SER A 59 14.13 16.03 18.67
N LEU A 60 14.67 15.05 19.42
CA LEU A 60 14.90 15.15 20.87
C LEU A 60 15.96 16.21 21.24
N PHE A 61 16.83 16.56 20.30
CA PHE A 61 17.93 17.50 20.51
C PHE A 61 17.68 18.86 19.86
N LEU A 62 16.52 19.05 19.20
CA LEU A 62 16.20 20.26 18.49
C LEU A 62 15.17 21.12 19.24
N PRO A 63 15.28 22.45 19.15
CA PRO A 63 14.25 23.34 19.69
C PRO A 63 12.91 23.12 18.95
N THR A 64 11.81 23.41 19.64
CA THR A 64 10.44 23.14 19.14
C THR A 64 10.14 23.78 17.79
N TRP A 65 10.66 24.99 17.53
CA TRP A 65 10.49 25.67 16.24
C TRP A 65 11.10 24.92 15.06
N ALA A 66 12.13 24.09 15.29
CA ALA A 66 12.79 23.31 14.25
C ALA A 66 12.11 21.96 13.98
N GLN A 67 11.17 21.53 14.83
CA GLN A 67 10.53 20.21 14.73
C GLN A 67 9.57 20.11 13.54
N SER A 68 8.72 21.12 13.29
CA SER A 68 7.77 21.10 12.15
C SER A 68 8.45 21.07 10.77
N PRO A 69 9.48 21.90 10.49
CA PRO A 69 10.27 21.78 9.26
C PRO A 69 10.96 20.41 9.12
N LEU A 70 11.53 19.90 10.23
CA LEU A 70 12.19 18.59 10.23
C LEU A 70 11.18 17.47 9.90
N LEU A 71 9.99 17.49 10.50
CA LEU A 71 8.93 16.53 10.22
C LEU A 71 8.50 16.59 8.75
N PHE A 72 8.33 17.79 8.20
CA PHE A 72 7.98 17.95 6.78
C PHE A 72 9.07 17.37 5.87
N ALA A 73 10.34 17.69 6.13
CA ALA A 73 11.47 17.14 5.37
C ALA A 73 11.52 15.61 5.48
N ALA A 74 11.32 15.07 6.68
CA ALA A 74 11.29 13.62 6.93
C ALA A 74 10.17 12.92 6.15
N ILE A 75 9.00 13.54 6.07
CA ILE A 75 7.87 13.01 5.30
C ILE A 75 8.22 12.96 3.81
N ILE A 76 8.75 14.04 3.25
CA ILE A 76 9.16 14.10 1.84
C ILE A 76 10.25 13.07 1.53
N ILE A 77 11.29 12.99 2.38
CA ILE A 77 12.39 12.05 2.19
C ILE A 77 11.93 10.60 2.37
N GLY A 78 11.11 10.33 3.38
CA GLY A 78 10.54 9.02 3.67
C GLY A 78 9.67 8.49 2.52
N TYR A 79 8.64 9.25 2.12
CA TYR A 79 7.81 8.86 0.99
C TYR A 79 8.59 8.86 -0.34
N GLY A 80 9.55 9.77 -0.50
CA GLY A 80 10.50 9.73 -1.60
C GLY A 80 11.27 8.41 -1.68
N ALA A 81 11.78 7.89 -0.55
CA ALA A 81 12.48 6.61 -0.49
C ALA A 81 11.57 5.43 -0.89
N LEU A 82 10.32 5.41 -0.43
CA LEU A 82 9.33 4.39 -0.82
C LEU A 82 9.05 4.44 -2.33
N PHE A 83 8.76 5.62 -2.86
CA PHE A 83 8.49 5.83 -4.28
C PHE A 83 9.68 5.44 -5.15
N LEU A 84 10.88 5.91 -4.80
CA LEU A 84 12.12 5.61 -5.54
C LEU A 84 12.45 4.13 -5.51
N THR A 85 12.13 3.42 -4.42
CA THR A 85 12.32 1.98 -4.34
C THR A 85 11.39 1.25 -5.29
N ALA A 86 10.11 1.62 -5.36
CA ALA A 86 9.17 1.07 -6.33
C ALA A 86 9.62 1.38 -7.77
N LEU A 87 10.00 2.63 -8.06
CA LEU A 87 10.50 3.03 -9.37
C LEU A 87 11.75 2.26 -9.79
N ARG A 88 12.70 2.08 -8.88
CA ARG A 88 13.92 1.30 -9.13
C ARG A 88 13.59 -0.18 -9.32
N ALA A 89 12.62 -0.73 -8.59
CA ALA A 89 12.14 -2.09 -8.79
C ALA A 89 11.59 -2.28 -10.21
N ALA A 90 10.74 -1.36 -10.69
CA ALA A 90 10.21 -1.41 -12.05
C ALA A 90 11.32 -1.30 -13.12
N ARG A 91 12.23 -0.33 -12.97
CA ARG A 91 13.30 -0.08 -13.96
C ARG A 91 14.38 -1.14 -14.02
N SER A 92 14.77 -1.70 -12.87
CA SER A 92 15.89 -2.65 -12.82
C SER A 92 15.45 -4.11 -12.89
N ARG A 93 14.20 -4.41 -12.53
CA ARG A 93 13.70 -5.78 -12.39
C ARG A 93 12.27 -5.95 -12.89
N GLY A 94 11.79 -5.11 -13.79
CA GLY A 94 10.45 -5.18 -14.35
C GLY A 94 10.39 -4.59 -15.75
N SER A 95 9.23 -4.10 -16.18
CA SER A 95 9.03 -3.51 -17.51
C SER A 95 9.66 -2.12 -17.68
N GLY A 96 10.02 -1.46 -16.58
CA GLY A 96 10.37 -0.04 -16.55
C GLY A 96 9.20 0.91 -16.37
N SER A 97 7.96 0.42 -16.38
CA SER A 97 6.74 1.21 -16.25
C SER A 97 6.00 0.92 -14.94
N LEU A 98 5.80 1.95 -14.11
CA LEU A 98 4.96 1.86 -12.89
C LEU A 98 3.50 1.47 -13.23
N ALA A 99 3.04 1.88 -14.41
CA ALA A 99 1.68 1.60 -14.87
C ALA A 99 1.50 0.13 -15.25
N GLU A 100 2.52 -0.52 -15.80
CA GLU A 100 2.47 -1.95 -16.18
C GLU A 100 2.78 -2.85 -14.99
N ASP A 101 3.83 -2.55 -14.24
CA ASP A 101 4.28 -3.40 -13.13
C ASP A 101 3.33 -3.33 -11.93
N PHE A 102 2.92 -2.12 -11.56
CA PHE A 102 2.21 -1.86 -10.31
C PHE A 102 0.76 -1.40 -10.51
N GLY A 103 0.35 -1.13 -11.75
CA GLY A 103 -0.99 -0.65 -12.04
C GLY A 103 -1.21 0.81 -11.69
N LEU A 104 -0.16 1.64 -11.65
CA LEU A 104 -0.30 3.10 -11.46
C LEU A 104 -0.98 3.73 -12.69
N ARG A 105 -2.30 3.60 -12.76
CA ARG A 105 -3.18 4.03 -13.84
C ARG A 105 -4.42 4.67 -13.22
N PHE A 106 -4.92 5.71 -13.87
CA PHE A 106 -6.10 6.45 -13.46
C PHE A 106 -7.13 6.49 -14.59
N ARG A 107 -8.41 6.41 -14.20
CA ARG A 107 -9.57 6.67 -15.05
C ARG A 107 -10.51 7.61 -14.33
N LEU A 108 -11.32 8.40 -15.05
CA LEU A 108 -12.28 9.31 -14.42
C LEU A 108 -13.27 8.60 -13.49
N VAL A 109 -13.69 7.38 -13.84
CA VAL A 109 -14.55 6.54 -12.99
C VAL A 109 -13.91 6.20 -11.63
N ASP A 110 -12.58 6.23 -11.54
CA ASP A 110 -11.87 5.97 -10.28
C ASP A 110 -12.14 7.06 -9.25
N LEU A 111 -12.49 8.28 -9.69
CA LEU A 111 -12.93 9.35 -8.79
C LEU A 111 -14.22 8.96 -8.08
N ALA A 112 -15.22 8.48 -8.83
CA ALA A 112 -16.51 8.07 -8.28
C ALA A 112 -16.39 6.81 -7.39
N ILE A 113 -15.64 5.80 -7.87
CA ILE A 113 -15.39 4.57 -7.09
C ILE A 113 -14.65 4.91 -5.80
N GLY A 114 -13.57 5.69 -5.90
CA GLY A 114 -12.76 6.07 -4.76
C GLY A 114 -13.55 6.90 -3.75
N LEU A 115 -14.32 7.89 -4.20
CA LEU A 115 -15.20 8.67 -3.32
C LEU A 115 -16.18 7.77 -2.55
N GLY A 116 -16.90 6.89 -3.24
CA GLY A 116 -17.85 5.99 -2.62
C GLY A 116 -17.18 5.03 -1.62
N VAL A 117 -16.08 4.40 -2.02
CA VAL A 117 -15.37 3.42 -1.17
C VAL A 117 -14.67 4.10 0.01
N GLY A 118 -14.08 5.28 -0.17
CA GLY A 118 -13.42 6.03 0.90
C GLY A 118 -14.41 6.45 1.99
N ILE A 119 -15.58 6.98 1.60
CA ILE A 119 -16.67 7.31 2.53
C ILE A 119 -17.18 6.04 3.22
N ALA A 120 -17.45 4.97 2.47
CA ALA A 120 -17.92 3.71 3.03
C ALA A 120 -16.93 3.12 4.05
N ALA A 121 -15.63 3.08 3.72
CA ALA A 121 -14.58 2.60 4.62
C ALA A 121 -14.52 3.43 5.90
N LYS A 122 -14.71 4.76 5.80
CA LYS A 122 -14.75 5.65 6.96
C LYS A 122 -15.97 5.40 7.85
N ILE A 123 -17.15 5.23 7.26
CA ILE A 123 -18.39 4.90 7.98
C ILE A 123 -18.24 3.55 8.70
N VAL A 124 -17.74 2.53 8.00
CA VAL A 124 -17.49 1.20 8.61
C VAL A 124 -16.47 1.33 9.74
N GLY A 125 -15.41 2.12 9.55
CA GLY A 125 -14.44 2.42 10.61
C GLY A 125 -15.09 3.05 11.85
N PHE A 126 -15.99 4.01 11.67
CA PHE A 126 -16.74 4.62 12.79
C PHE A 126 -17.67 3.61 13.48
N ILE A 127 -18.40 2.78 12.72
CA ILE A 127 -19.27 1.74 13.28
C ILE A 127 -18.45 0.75 14.13
N VAL A 128 -17.28 0.33 13.64
CA VAL A 128 -16.36 -0.57 14.37
C VAL A 128 -15.74 0.12 15.58
N ALA A 129 -15.47 1.42 15.51
CA ALA A 129 -14.92 2.17 16.64
C ALA A 129 -15.87 2.21 17.84
N ILE A 130 -17.19 2.29 17.65
CA ILE A 130 -18.17 2.40 18.75
C ILE A 130 -17.99 1.31 19.83
N PRO A 131 -18.06 0.01 19.50
CA PRO A 131 -17.86 -1.04 20.51
C PRO A 131 -16.42 -1.05 21.07
N LEU A 132 -15.41 -0.74 20.25
CA LEU A 132 -14.02 -0.70 20.69
C LEU A 132 -13.80 0.36 21.78
N LEU A 133 -14.38 1.54 21.63
CA LEU A 133 -14.29 2.62 22.62
C LEU A 133 -14.94 2.24 23.96
N ARG A 134 -16.02 1.44 23.93
CA ARG A 134 -16.63 0.90 25.16
C ARG A 134 -15.71 -0.08 25.86
N LEU A 135 -14.96 -0.88 25.12
CA LEU A 135 -14.02 -1.86 25.67
C LEU A 135 -12.74 -1.20 26.22
N THR A 136 -12.28 -0.11 25.61
CA THR A 136 -11.04 0.57 26.05
C THR A 136 -11.26 1.66 27.10
N GLY A 137 -12.52 2.05 27.36
CA GLY A 137 -12.86 3.01 28.42
C GLY A 137 -12.38 4.45 28.19
N GLY A 138 -11.96 4.80 26.97
CA GLY A 138 -11.37 6.10 26.65
C GLY A 138 -11.69 6.56 25.23
N ALA A 139 -11.48 7.86 24.96
CA ALA A 139 -11.60 8.44 23.63
C ALA A 139 -10.25 8.37 22.89
N PRO A 140 -10.24 8.12 21.57
CA PRO A 140 -9.00 8.03 20.83
C PRO A 140 -8.41 9.43 20.62
N ALA A 141 -7.09 9.54 20.75
CA ALA A 141 -6.34 10.74 20.42
C ALA A 141 -6.14 10.88 18.90
N SER A 142 -5.90 12.11 18.44
CA SER A 142 -5.45 12.36 17.07
C SER A 142 -4.07 11.74 16.83
N ASN A 143 -3.93 11.00 15.74
CA ASN A 143 -2.64 10.50 15.25
C ASN A 143 -1.89 11.54 14.39
N VAL A 144 -2.53 12.67 14.08
CA VAL A 144 -1.89 13.82 13.44
C VAL A 144 -1.21 14.69 14.50
N PRO A 145 0.09 15.04 14.35
CA PRO A 145 0.79 15.93 15.27
C PRO A 145 0.07 17.26 15.45
N VAL A 146 -0.06 17.71 16.70
CA VAL A 146 -0.62 19.02 17.04
C VAL A 146 0.32 20.10 16.52
N GLN A 147 -0.17 20.89 15.57
CA GLN A 147 0.54 22.02 14.99
C GLN A 147 -0.28 23.30 15.22
N SER A 148 0.41 24.37 15.59
CA SER A 148 -0.18 25.68 15.91
C SER A 148 -0.19 26.62 14.70
N GLU A 149 0.82 26.54 13.84
CA GLU A 149 0.93 27.40 12.66
C GLU A 149 0.17 26.80 11.46
N LEU A 150 -0.67 27.64 10.83
CA LEU A 150 -1.49 27.26 9.68
C LEU A 150 -0.65 26.68 8.52
N LEU A 151 0.53 27.26 8.27
CA LEU A 151 1.44 26.80 7.22
C LEU A 151 1.79 25.32 7.40
N TRP A 152 2.20 24.92 8.60
CA TRP A 152 2.60 23.55 8.89
C TRP A 152 1.41 22.59 8.90
N ILE A 153 0.23 23.04 9.36
CA ILE A 153 -1.01 22.27 9.23
C ILE A 153 -1.29 21.94 7.76
N ILE A 154 -1.23 22.93 6.86
CA ILE A 154 -1.48 22.73 5.43
C ILE A 154 -0.42 21.79 4.83
N LEU A 155 0.86 22.06 5.07
CA LEU A 155 1.95 21.30 4.47
C LEU A 155 2.00 19.84 4.96
N ASN A 156 1.99 19.62 6.27
CA ASN A 156 2.12 18.27 6.83
C ASN A 156 0.82 17.47 6.70
N THR A 157 -0.33 18.10 6.94
CA THR A 157 -1.59 17.36 7.08
C THR A 157 -2.35 17.26 5.75
N VAL A 158 -2.48 18.37 5.02
CA VAL A 158 -3.23 18.37 3.75
C VAL A 158 -2.36 17.83 2.63
N VAL A 159 -1.20 18.46 2.39
CA VAL A 159 -0.34 18.08 1.26
C VAL A 159 0.31 16.72 1.51
N ALA A 160 0.98 16.55 2.64
CA ALA A 160 1.70 15.31 2.93
C ALA A 160 0.75 14.14 3.24
N THR A 161 -0.06 14.24 4.30
CA THR A 161 -0.89 13.10 4.76
C THR A 161 -2.11 12.83 3.87
N ALA A 162 -2.79 13.85 3.34
CA ALA A 162 -4.01 13.60 2.57
C ALA A 162 -3.79 13.43 1.07
N LEU A 163 -2.64 13.83 0.50
CA LEU A 163 -2.38 13.74 -0.94
C LEU A 163 -1.16 12.87 -1.27
N VAL A 164 0.02 13.21 -0.76
CA VAL A 164 1.28 12.51 -1.12
C VAL A 164 1.30 11.09 -0.55
N ALA A 165 0.95 10.94 0.73
CA ALA A 165 0.98 9.65 1.42
C ALA A 165 0.07 8.62 0.72
N PRO A 166 -1.22 8.88 0.43
CA PRO A 166 -2.06 7.94 -0.31
C PRO A 166 -1.47 7.47 -1.64
N LEU A 167 -0.91 8.37 -2.44
CA LEU A 167 -0.30 8.02 -3.72
C LEU A 167 0.86 7.03 -3.54
N VAL A 168 1.79 7.36 -2.64
CA VAL A 168 3.00 6.57 -2.42
C VAL A 168 2.70 5.27 -1.70
N GLU A 169 1.82 5.29 -0.70
CA GLU A 169 1.44 4.11 0.06
C GLU A 169 0.66 3.11 -0.81
N GLU A 170 -0.28 3.55 -1.64
CA GLU A 170 -0.95 2.62 -2.56
C GLU A 170 0.02 2.03 -3.58
N LEU A 171 0.97 2.82 -4.10
CA LEU A 171 2.02 2.31 -4.97
C LEU A 171 2.90 1.27 -4.26
N PHE A 172 3.26 1.51 -3.00
CA PHE A 172 4.17 0.65 -2.27
C PHE A 172 3.48 -0.62 -1.73
N PHE A 173 2.29 -0.49 -1.14
CA PHE A 173 1.57 -1.62 -0.56
C PHE A 173 0.76 -2.41 -1.58
N ARG A 174 -0.02 -1.76 -2.46
CA ARG A 174 -0.88 -2.46 -3.43
C ARG A 174 -0.15 -2.71 -4.74
N GLY A 175 0.68 -1.76 -5.14
CA GLY A 175 1.56 -1.91 -6.29
C GLY A 175 2.67 -2.93 -6.03
N LEU A 176 3.55 -2.67 -5.07
CA LEU A 176 4.73 -3.53 -4.85
C LEU A 176 4.45 -4.74 -3.94
N LEU A 177 4.04 -4.55 -2.68
CA LEU A 177 3.92 -5.66 -1.70
C LEU A 177 2.88 -6.71 -2.10
N LEU A 178 1.65 -6.28 -2.35
CA LEU A 178 0.53 -7.17 -2.68
C LEU A 178 0.88 -8.01 -3.92
N ARG A 179 1.37 -7.36 -4.98
CA ARG A 179 1.80 -8.06 -6.19
C ARG A 179 3.01 -8.95 -5.96
N ALA A 180 4.00 -8.53 -5.16
CA ALA A 180 5.16 -9.35 -4.82
C ALA A 180 4.77 -10.67 -4.14
N ILE A 181 3.82 -10.61 -3.21
CA ILE A 181 3.30 -11.80 -2.51
C ILE A 181 2.58 -12.71 -3.50
N ARG A 182 1.64 -12.15 -4.29
CA ARG A 182 0.87 -12.93 -5.27
C ARG A 182 1.81 -13.58 -6.29
N ASN A 183 2.74 -12.83 -6.85
CA ASN A 183 3.73 -13.31 -7.82
C ASN A 183 4.61 -14.41 -7.23
N GLY A 184 5.09 -14.25 -5.99
CA GLY A 184 5.91 -15.24 -5.31
C GLY A 184 5.19 -16.57 -5.09
N ILE A 185 3.92 -16.53 -4.67
CA ILE A 185 3.12 -17.75 -4.48
C ILE A 185 2.87 -18.44 -5.83
N LEU A 186 2.53 -17.68 -6.87
CA LEU A 186 2.23 -18.22 -8.19
C LEU A 186 3.45 -18.84 -8.88
N ARG A 187 4.63 -18.21 -8.78
CA ARG A 187 5.89 -18.72 -9.36
C ARG A 187 6.53 -19.83 -8.55
N GLY A 188 6.30 -19.87 -7.23
CA GLY A 188 7.06 -20.71 -6.31
C GLY A 188 8.44 -20.14 -5.98
N ARG A 189 9.29 -20.97 -5.36
CA ARG A 189 10.61 -20.54 -4.90
C ARG A 189 11.54 -20.33 -6.09
N ALA A 190 12.43 -19.34 -6.04
CA ALA A 190 13.43 -19.12 -7.08
C ALA A 190 14.30 -20.36 -7.34
N SER A 191 14.60 -21.14 -6.30
CA SER A 191 15.36 -22.40 -6.40
C SER A 191 14.58 -23.57 -7.02
N ARG A 192 13.25 -23.47 -7.09
CA ARG A 192 12.36 -24.48 -7.69
C ARG A 192 11.20 -23.76 -8.40
N PRO A 193 11.49 -23.11 -9.55
CA PRO A 193 10.48 -22.36 -10.28
C PRO A 193 9.39 -23.31 -10.78
N ARG A 194 8.13 -22.91 -10.67
CA ARG A 194 6.99 -23.68 -11.17
C ARG A 194 6.63 -23.19 -12.55
N THR A 195 6.76 -24.08 -13.53
CA THR A 195 6.42 -23.83 -14.93
C THR A 195 4.99 -24.25 -15.27
N ALA A 196 4.42 -25.18 -14.50
CA ALA A 196 3.04 -25.63 -14.67
C ALA A 196 2.01 -24.58 -14.23
N GLN A 197 0.87 -24.58 -14.93
CA GLN A 197 -0.25 -23.69 -14.64
C GLN A 197 -0.70 -23.80 -13.17
N PRO A 198 -1.07 -22.68 -12.52
CA PRO A 198 -1.62 -22.72 -11.17
C PRO A 198 -2.92 -23.51 -11.14
N SER A 199 -3.07 -24.37 -10.13
CA SER A 199 -4.40 -24.87 -9.79
C SER A 199 -5.29 -23.73 -9.30
N ALA A 200 -6.60 -23.87 -9.46
CA ALA A 200 -7.57 -22.87 -8.97
C ALA A 200 -7.40 -22.57 -7.47
N ALA A 201 -7.09 -23.59 -6.66
CA ALA A 201 -6.81 -23.44 -5.23
C ALA A 201 -5.57 -22.57 -4.98
N ARG A 202 -4.49 -22.76 -5.77
CA ARG A 202 -3.27 -21.95 -5.66
C ARG A 202 -3.53 -20.50 -6.08
N ALA A 203 -4.27 -20.28 -7.15
CA ALA A 203 -4.63 -18.94 -7.62
C ALA A 203 -5.44 -18.17 -6.57
N ARG A 204 -6.48 -18.80 -6.01
CA ARG A 204 -7.30 -18.24 -4.92
C ARG A 204 -6.46 -18.00 -3.67
N GLY A 205 -5.62 -18.96 -3.28
CA GLY A 205 -4.73 -18.83 -2.13
C GLY A 205 -3.73 -17.69 -2.27
N ALA A 206 -3.18 -17.47 -3.47
CA ALA A 206 -2.29 -16.36 -3.76
C ALA A 206 -3.00 -15.01 -3.64
N LEU A 207 -4.22 -14.90 -4.19
CA LEU A 207 -5.06 -13.71 -4.11
C LEU A 207 -5.37 -13.35 -2.65
N LEU A 208 -5.98 -14.29 -1.91
CA LEU A 208 -6.41 -14.05 -0.52
C LEU A 208 -5.22 -13.72 0.38
N THR A 209 -4.13 -14.49 0.29
CA THR A 209 -2.92 -14.26 1.08
C THR A 209 -2.32 -12.88 0.79
N SER A 210 -2.27 -12.47 -0.49
CA SER A 210 -1.73 -11.15 -0.84
C SER A 210 -2.59 -9.99 -0.32
N VAL A 211 -3.92 -10.11 -0.38
CA VAL A 211 -4.86 -9.12 0.16
C VAL A 211 -4.70 -9.00 1.68
N LEU A 212 -4.71 -10.13 2.40
CA LEU A 212 -4.62 -10.13 3.85
C LEU A 212 -3.27 -9.59 4.34
N ILE A 213 -2.15 -10.11 3.84
CA ILE A 213 -0.82 -9.71 4.31
C ILE A 213 -0.53 -8.24 3.98
N SER A 214 -0.89 -7.76 2.78
CA SER A 214 -0.66 -6.35 2.44
C SER A 214 -1.50 -5.40 3.30
N SER A 215 -2.74 -5.77 3.62
CA SER A 215 -3.63 -4.99 4.49
C SER A 215 -3.16 -4.97 5.94
N VAL A 216 -2.69 -6.11 6.46
CA VAL A 216 -2.12 -6.22 7.81
C VAL A 216 -0.80 -5.46 7.90
N ALA A 217 0.06 -5.52 6.89
CA ALA A 217 1.30 -4.74 6.86
C ALA A 217 1.02 -3.23 6.84
N PHE A 218 0.03 -2.80 6.07
CA PHE A 218 -0.45 -1.41 6.04
C PHE A 218 -0.95 -0.96 7.43
N MET A 219 -1.83 -1.75 8.05
CA MET A 219 -2.29 -1.51 9.43
C MET A 219 -1.13 -1.43 10.42
N ALA A 220 -0.22 -2.39 10.39
CA ALA A 220 0.89 -2.49 11.34
C ALA A 220 1.78 -1.24 11.31
N LEU A 221 2.02 -0.66 10.12
CA LEU A 221 2.77 0.60 10.01
C LEU A 221 2.01 1.82 10.49
N HIS A 222 0.72 1.74 10.79
CA HIS A 222 -0.01 2.84 11.41
C HIS A 222 -0.05 2.75 12.93
N LEU A 223 0.20 1.56 13.51
CA LEU A 223 0.08 1.36 14.96
C LEU A 223 1.08 2.19 15.77
N TYR A 224 2.27 2.50 15.24
CA TYR A 224 3.26 3.34 15.94
C TYR A 224 2.77 4.78 16.18
N GLN A 225 1.74 5.22 15.45
CA GLN A 225 1.17 6.57 15.58
C GLN A 225 0.21 6.66 16.77
N ALA A 226 -0.20 5.53 17.35
CA ALA A 226 -1.07 5.51 18.51
C ALA A 226 -0.31 5.81 19.81
N ARG A 227 -0.90 6.62 20.67
CA ARG A 227 -0.32 7.03 21.96
C ARG A 227 -0.94 6.33 23.17
N ASP A 228 -2.03 5.60 22.95
CA ASP A 228 -2.82 4.91 23.96
C ASP A 228 -3.58 3.74 23.32
N LEU A 229 -4.15 2.88 24.17
CA LEU A 229 -4.84 1.67 23.74
C LEU A 229 -6.09 1.96 22.88
N ALA A 230 -6.87 3.00 23.22
CA ALA A 230 -8.08 3.35 22.47
C ALA A 230 -7.71 3.80 21.05
N THR A 231 -6.71 4.67 20.92
CA THR A 231 -6.15 5.08 19.64
C THR A 231 -5.60 3.88 18.86
N LEU A 232 -4.88 2.96 19.52
CA LEU A 232 -4.29 1.78 18.87
C LEU A 232 -5.36 0.91 18.22
N VAL A 233 -6.42 0.55 18.95
CA VAL A 233 -7.46 -0.34 18.42
C VAL A 233 -8.33 0.34 17.37
N VAL A 234 -8.65 1.64 17.54
CA VAL A 234 -9.46 2.40 16.58
C VAL A 234 -8.67 2.68 15.30
N LEU A 235 -7.43 3.18 15.42
CA LEU A 235 -6.58 3.43 14.26
C LEU A 235 -6.23 2.13 13.53
N GLY A 236 -5.88 1.07 14.28
CA GLY A 236 -5.59 -0.24 13.72
C GLY A 236 -6.77 -0.83 12.94
N SER A 237 -7.97 -0.86 13.55
CA SER A 237 -9.16 -1.35 12.85
C SER A 237 -9.51 -0.52 11.61
N ALA A 238 -9.47 0.80 11.71
CA ALA A 238 -9.80 1.70 10.62
C ALA A 238 -8.81 1.60 9.44
N THR A 239 -7.51 1.52 9.72
CA THR A 239 -6.46 1.35 8.71
C THR A 239 -6.46 -0.05 8.10
N LEU A 240 -6.84 -1.09 8.87
CA LEU A 240 -7.06 -2.43 8.32
C LEU A 240 -8.26 -2.47 7.35
N ILE A 241 -9.37 -1.81 7.68
CA ILE A 241 -10.54 -1.71 6.81
C ILE A 241 -10.18 -1.02 5.48
N LEU A 242 -9.49 0.12 5.55
CA LEU A 242 -8.98 0.80 4.36
C LEU A 242 -7.96 -0.08 3.60
N GLY A 243 -7.08 -0.74 4.37
CA GLY A 243 -6.21 -1.86 3.98
C GLY A 243 -6.85 -2.77 2.96
N LEU A 244 -7.88 -3.47 3.44
CA LEU A 244 -8.67 -4.47 2.72
C LEU A 244 -9.43 -3.89 1.55
N ALA A 245 -10.06 -2.71 1.72
CA ALA A 245 -10.81 -2.05 0.66
C ALA A 245 -9.92 -1.72 -0.55
N ASN A 246 -8.77 -1.10 -0.32
CA ASN A 246 -7.87 -0.73 -1.42
C ASN A 246 -7.18 -1.96 -2.03
N ALA A 247 -6.86 -2.99 -1.24
CA ALA A 247 -6.38 -4.28 -1.77
C ALA A 247 -7.43 -4.95 -2.67
N ALA A 248 -8.71 -4.90 -2.29
CA ALA A 248 -9.81 -5.40 -3.12
C ALA A 248 -9.98 -4.57 -4.40
N LEU A 249 -9.87 -3.24 -4.32
CA LEU A 249 -9.91 -2.37 -5.50
C LEU A 249 -8.76 -2.64 -6.47
N ALA A 250 -7.53 -2.75 -5.96
CA ALA A 250 -6.34 -3.03 -6.76
C ALA A 250 -6.43 -4.41 -7.46
N THR A 251 -6.95 -5.42 -6.76
CA THR A 251 -7.13 -6.77 -7.32
C THR A 251 -8.32 -6.89 -8.25
N ARG A 252 -9.40 -6.10 -8.09
CA ARG A 252 -10.56 -6.12 -8.99
C ARG A 252 -10.40 -5.27 -10.24
N THR A 253 -9.61 -4.21 -10.18
CA THR A 253 -9.49 -3.25 -11.29
C THR A 253 -8.16 -3.37 -12.03
N GLY A 254 -7.18 -4.08 -11.46
CA GLY A 254 -5.82 -4.13 -11.97
C GLY A 254 -5.05 -2.80 -11.83
N ARG A 255 -5.66 -1.77 -11.23
CA ARG A 255 -5.12 -0.40 -11.14
C ARG A 255 -5.23 0.19 -9.74
N LEU A 256 -4.36 1.15 -9.45
CA LEU A 256 -4.25 1.80 -8.14
C LEU A 256 -5.12 3.05 -8.01
N GLY A 257 -5.51 3.68 -9.12
CA GLY A 257 -6.32 4.90 -9.15
C GLY A 257 -7.50 4.92 -8.16
N PRO A 258 -8.42 3.93 -8.15
CA PRO A 258 -9.57 3.96 -7.25
C PRO A 258 -9.17 3.83 -5.78
N GLY A 259 -8.13 3.05 -5.47
CA GLY A 259 -7.60 2.93 -4.11
C GLY A 259 -6.93 4.21 -3.62
N ILE A 260 -6.19 4.89 -4.49
CA ILE A 260 -5.54 6.18 -4.18
C ILE A 260 -6.61 7.22 -3.82
N VAL A 261 -7.66 7.33 -4.64
CA VAL A 261 -8.76 8.26 -4.37
C VAL A 261 -9.50 7.87 -3.09
N ALA A 262 -9.81 6.59 -2.88
CA ALA A 262 -10.47 6.12 -1.65
C ALA A 262 -9.66 6.48 -0.39
N HIS A 263 -8.34 6.32 -0.46
CA HIS A 263 -7.44 6.68 0.63
C HIS A 263 -7.38 8.20 0.84
N MET A 264 -7.25 9.00 -0.22
CA MET A 264 -7.31 10.47 -0.12
C MET A 264 -8.62 10.93 0.53
N VAL A 265 -9.75 10.36 0.13
CA VAL A 265 -11.07 10.67 0.70
C VAL A 265 -11.17 10.23 2.16
N PHE A 266 -10.69 9.03 2.49
CA PHE A 266 -10.68 8.54 3.87
C PHE A 266 -9.88 9.47 4.80
N ASN A 267 -8.72 9.94 4.34
CA ASN A 267 -7.89 10.91 5.08
C ASN A 267 -8.57 12.28 5.12
N GLY A 268 -9.13 12.75 4.00
CA GLY A 268 -9.82 14.03 3.89
C GLY A 268 -11.02 14.17 4.82
N VAL A 269 -11.84 13.12 4.97
CA VAL A 269 -12.96 13.12 5.93
C VAL A 269 -12.46 13.26 7.37
N ALA A 270 -11.30 12.66 7.70
CA ALA A 270 -10.69 12.85 9.01
C ALA A 270 -10.27 14.32 9.24
N LEU A 271 -9.78 15.00 8.19
CA LEU A 271 -9.40 16.41 8.26
C LEU A 271 -10.59 17.34 8.44
N VAL A 272 -11.70 17.08 7.74
CA VAL A 272 -12.93 17.86 7.93
C VAL A 272 -13.38 17.80 9.40
N GLY A 273 -13.35 16.62 10.02
CA GLY A 273 -13.63 16.47 11.45
C GLY A 273 -12.68 17.30 12.32
N PHE A 274 -11.37 17.28 12.03
CA PHE A 274 -10.37 18.04 12.77
C PHE A 274 -10.58 19.56 12.71
N PHE A 275 -10.95 20.11 11.54
CA PHE A 275 -11.21 21.55 11.39
C PHE A 275 -12.58 21.96 11.94
N ALA A 276 -13.57 21.06 11.96
CA ALA A 276 -14.91 21.36 12.49
C ALA A 276 -14.96 21.41 14.03
N THR A 277 -13.98 20.83 14.72
CA THR A 277 -13.92 20.76 16.19
C THR A 277 -12.86 21.68 16.82
N ARG A 278 -12.28 22.59 16.03
CA ARG A 278 -11.31 23.60 16.49
C ARG A 278 -11.97 24.96 16.66
#